data_AF-A1TLS6-F1
#
_entry.id   AF-A1TLS6-F1
#
_cell.length_a   1.000
_cell.length_b   1.000
_cell.length_c   1.000
_cell.angle_alpha   90.00
_cell.angle_beta   90.00
_cell.angle_gamma   90.00
#
_symmetry.space_group_name_H-M   'P 1'
#
loop_
_entity.id
_entity.type
_entity.pdbx_description
1 polymer ?
#
loop_
_entity_poly.entity_id
_entity_poly.type
_entity_poly.pdbx_seq_one_letter_code
_entity_poly.pdbx_strand_id
1 'polypeptide(L)'
;MIHKAAAVTMSSLIMGLLLTPLIYIGIGALGGFGAGFAIISLPVLLACSAFLFHRYLRRPAAPSGRAPWLQVAEAASWLLVVFFLAIVSGFTLLTTAERIGLFCTLVLVAALFAAPWMALRPSALAARVAQWPTAALAAGALAMGVLLIGCTVVYLLTPSRFI
;
A
#
# COMPACT_ATOMS: atom_id res chain seq x y z
N MET A 1 18.96 0.00 -17.00
CA MET A 1 18.22 1.16 -16.43
C MET A 1 16.76 0.83 -16.14
N ILE A 2 16.03 0.25 -17.10
CA ILE A 2 14.59 -0.11 -16.98
C ILE A 2 14.29 -0.95 -15.72
N HIS A 3 15.09 -1.99 -15.44
CA HIS A 3 14.88 -2.86 -14.28
C HIS A 3 14.89 -2.12 -12.93
N LYS A 4 15.85 -1.21 -12.75
CA LYS A 4 15.99 -0.43 -11.50
C LYS A 4 14.81 0.53 -11.32
N ALA A 5 14.38 1.19 -12.40
CA ALA A 5 13.22 2.08 -12.36
C ALA A 5 11.94 1.31 -12.02
N ALA A 6 11.70 0.18 -12.69
CA ALA A 6 10.54 -0.68 -12.40
C ALA A 6 10.54 -1.21 -10.96
N ALA A 7 11.70 -1.56 -10.41
CA ALA A 7 11.82 -1.99 -9.02
C ALA A 7 11.49 -0.87 -8.02
N VAL A 8 11.96 0.35 -8.30
CA VAL A 8 11.63 1.53 -7.48
C VAL A 8 10.13 1.81 -7.54
N THR A 9 9.54 1.84 -8.74
CA THR A 9 8.11 2.08 -8.94
C THR A 9 7.25 1.03 -8.24
N MET A 10 7.55 -0.25 -8.41
CA MET A 10 6.79 -1.32 -7.75
C MET A 10 6.93 -1.24 -6.22
N SER A 11 8.15 -0.98 -5.72
CA SER A 11 8.38 -0.83 -4.27
C SER A 11 7.66 0.37 -3.69
N SER A 12 7.61 1.49 -4.43
CA SER A 12 6.90 2.69 -3.99
C SER A 12 5.39 2.48 -4.00
N LEU A 13 4.85 1.74 -4.98
CA LEU A 13 3.44 1.37 -5.02
C LEU A 13 3.05 0.44 -3.86
N ILE A 14 3.86 -0.58 -3.55
CA ILE A 14 3.65 -1.46 -2.38
C ILE A 14 3.69 -0.65 -1.08
N MET A 15 4.63 0.29 -0.97
CA MET A 15 4.74 1.17 0.20
C MET A 15 3.56 2.15 0.29
N GLY A 16 3.10 2.69 -0.84
CA GLY A 16 1.92 3.54 -0.91
C GLY A 16 0.65 2.81 -0.44
N LEU A 17 0.49 1.56 -0.86
CA LEU A 17 -0.59 0.69 -0.40
C LEU A 17 -0.53 0.47 1.12
N LEU A 18 0.66 0.22 1.68
CA LEU A 18 0.86 0.04 3.12
C LEU A 18 0.58 1.33 3.94
N LEU A 19 0.84 2.50 3.36
CA LEU A 19 0.58 3.81 3.98
C LEU A 19 -0.88 4.23 3.92
N THR A 20 -1.62 3.79 2.90
CA THR A 20 -3.02 4.15 2.66
C THR A 20 -3.94 3.98 3.88
N PRO A 21 -3.94 2.86 4.63
CA PRO A 21 -4.80 2.73 5.82
C PRO A 21 -4.43 3.70 6.94
N LEU A 22 -3.16 4.08 7.06
CA LEU A 22 -2.71 5.08 8.02
C LEU A 22 -3.19 6.48 7.62
N ILE A 23 -3.19 6.78 6.33
CA ILE A 23 -3.73 8.05 5.81
C ILE A 23 -5.25 8.11 6.08
N TYR A 24 -5.99 7.02 5.83
CA TYR A 24 -7.42 6.95 6.16
C TYR A 24 -7.69 7.25 7.64
N ILE A 25 -6.85 6.71 8.54
CA ILE A 25 -6.93 7.02 9.97
C ILE A 25 -6.68 8.51 10.22
N GLY A 26 -5.62 9.07 9.63
CA GLY A 26 -5.23 10.48 9.81
C GLY A 26 -6.26 11.49 9.30
N ILE A 27 -6.98 11.18 8.21
CA ILE A 27 -8.04 12.04 7.66
C ILE A 27 -9.38 11.91 8.41
N GLY A 28 -9.42 11.14 9.51
CA GLY A 28 -10.59 11.09 10.39
C GLY A 28 -11.56 9.94 10.12
N ALA A 29 -11.17 8.87 9.41
CA ALA A 29 -12.00 7.66 9.33
C ALA A 29 -12.35 7.11 10.73
N LEU A 30 -11.53 7.41 11.75
CA LEU A 30 -11.80 7.12 13.15
C LEU A 30 -13.12 7.69 13.69
N GLY A 31 -13.57 8.83 13.18
CA GLY A 31 -14.86 9.41 13.56
C GLY A 31 -16.07 8.59 13.07
N GLY A 32 -15.87 7.71 12.09
CA GLY A 32 -16.91 6.82 11.56
C GLY A 32 -16.96 5.43 12.22
N PHE A 33 -16.01 5.09 13.09
CA PHE A 33 -15.97 3.79 13.76
C PHE A 33 -16.57 3.87 15.17
N GLY A 34 -17.32 2.83 15.56
CA GLY A 34 -17.68 2.63 16.97
C GLY A 34 -16.42 2.47 17.83
N ALA A 35 -16.41 3.07 19.03
CA ALA A 35 -15.25 3.08 19.92
C ALA A 35 -14.67 1.68 20.19
N GLY A 36 -15.53 0.66 20.34
CA GLY A 36 -15.10 -0.72 20.54
C GLY A 36 -14.32 -1.31 19.36
N PHE A 37 -14.75 -1.03 18.12
CA PHE A 37 -14.01 -1.45 16.93
C PHE A 37 -12.63 -0.78 16.91
N ALA A 38 -12.58 0.55 17.09
CA ALA A 38 -11.33 1.30 17.08
C ALA A 38 -10.32 0.80 18.13
N ILE A 39 -10.75 0.53 19.37
CA ILE A 39 -9.88 0.05 20.46
C ILE A 39 -9.26 -1.32 20.15
N ILE A 40 -9.96 -2.18 19.43
CA ILE A 40 -9.47 -3.53 19.10
C ILE A 40 -8.69 -3.52 17.78
N SER A 41 -9.25 -2.92 16.72
CA SER A 41 -8.70 -3.01 15.38
C SER A 41 -7.49 -2.11 15.18
N LEU A 42 -7.45 -0.92 15.79
CA LEU A 42 -6.34 0.02 15.56
C LEU A 42 -5.01 -0.50 16.10
N PRO A 43 -4.90 -1.00 17.34
CA PRO A 43 -3.63 -1.53 17.82
C PRO A 43 -3.13 -2.67 16.95
N VAL A 44 -4.04 -3.56 16.51
CA VAL A 44 -3.71 -4.69 15.63
C VAL A 44 -3.19 -4.20 14.28
N LEU A 45 -3.89 -3.25 13.65
CA LEU A 45 -3.46 -2.66 12.39
C LEU A 45 -2.11 -1.96 12.53
N LEU A 46 -1.94 -1.12 13.56
CA LEU A 46 -0.70 -0.39 13.80
C LEU A 46 0.47 -1.36 14.04
N ALA A 47 0.26 -2.44 14.79
CA ALA A 47 1.25 -3.49 14.99
C ALA A 47 1.62 -4.19 13.68
N CYS A 48 0.64 -4.56 12.85
CA CYS A 48 0.87 -5.19 11.54
C CYS A 48 1.61 -4.26 10.59
N SER A 49 1.18 -3.00 10.50
CA SER A 49 1.83 -1.97 9.68
C SER A 49 3.25 -1.71 10.16
N ALA A 50 3.47 -1.53 11.47
CA ALA A 50 4.81 -1.33 12.04
C ALA A 50 5.74 -2.53 11.77
N PHE A 51 5.22 -3.75 11.89
CA PHE A 51 5.96 -4.97 11.53
C PHE A 51 6.36 -4.98 10.05
N LEU A 52 5.44 -4.68 9.14
CA LEU A 52 5.71 -4.61 7.70
C LEU A 52 6.69 -3.48 7.36
N PHE A 53 6.53 -2.28 7.91
CA PHE A 53 7.47 -1.15 7.73
C PHE A 53 8.86 -1.51 8.22
N HIS A 54 8.98 -2.04 9.44
CA HIS A 54 10.26 -2.46 9.99
C HIS A 54 10.94 -3.51 9.09
N ARG A 55 10.16 -4.44 8.55
CA ARG A 55 10.66 -5.49 7.66
C ARG A 55 11.07 -4.99 6.27
N TYR A 56 10.36 -4.01 5.72
CA TYR A 56 10.59 -3.49 4.37
C TYR A 56 11.61 -2.35 4.29
N LEU A 57 11.68 -1.50 5.31
CA LEU A 57 12.59 -0.35 5.36
C LEU A 57 13.97 -0.69 5.93
N ARG A 58 14.14 -1.88 6.52
CA ARG A 58 15.44 -2.39 6.95
C ARG A 58 16.42 -2.47 5.77
N ARG A 59 17.71 -2.31 6.08
CA ARG A 59 18.77 -2.52 5.09
C ARG A 59 18.70 -3.96 4.57
N PRO A 60 19.01 -4.20 3.28
CA PRO A 60 19.09 -5.56 2.74
C PRO A 60 20.10 -6.37 3.54
N ALA A 61 19.64 -7.40 4.24
CA ALA A 61 20.52 -8.37 4.87
C ALA A 61 20.95 -9.40 3.82
N ALA A 62 22.16 -9.96 3.99
CA ALA A 62 22.63 -11.10 3.22
C ALA A 62 21.59 -12.24 3.26
N PRO A 63 21.49 -13.07 2.21
CA PRO A 63 20.52 -14.17 2.15
C PRO A 63 20.90 -15.29 3.13
N SER A 64 20.79 -15.05 4.43
CA SER A 64 20.74 -16.09 5.46
C SER A 64 19.31 -16.61 5.55
N GLY A 65 19.18 -17.93 5.73
CA GLY A 65 17.90 -18.66 5.71
C GLY A 65 16.80 -17.92 6.47
N ARG A 66 15.83 -17.39 5.73
CA ARG A 66 14.71 -16.67 6.33
C ARG A 66 13.81 -17.68 7.02
N ALA A 67 13.59 -17.50 8.31
CA ALA A 67 12.73 -18.40 9.06
C ALA A 67 11.30 -18.39 8.46
N PRO A 68 10.66 -19.56 8.25
CA PRO A 68 9.38 -19.68 7.55
C PRO A 68 8.26 -18.93 8.27
N TRP A 69 8.29 -18.90 9.61
CA TRP A 69 7.31 -18.18 10.42
C TRP A 69 7.25 -16.67 10.10
N LEU A 70 8.36 -16.06 9.69
CA LEU A 70 8.39 -14.66 9.29
C LEU A 70 7.64 -14.39 7.99
N GLN A 71 7.56 -15.38 7.09
CA GLN A 71 6.80 -15.28 5.85
C GLN A 71 5.30 -15.41 6.14
N VAL A 72 4.94 -16.34 7.04
CA VAL A 72 3.56 -16.49 7.52
C VAL A 72 3.08 -15.22 8.22
N ALA A 73 3.90 -14.64 9.10
CA ALA A 73 3.59 -13.37 9.76
C ALA A 73 3.43 -12.22 8.77
N GLU A 74 4.29 -12.13 7.75
CA GLU A 74 4.18 -11.13 6.67
C GLU A 74 2.87 -11.27 5.90
N ALA A 75 2.50 -12.49 5.51
CA ALA A 75 1.24 -12.77 4.83
C ALA A 75 0.03 -12.44 5.72
N ALA A 76 0.06 -12.84 6.99
CA ALA A 76 -1.01 -12.55 7.95
C ALA A 76 -1.18 -11.04 8.18
N SER A 77 -0.08 -10.30 8.32
CA SER A 77 -0.12 -8.84 8.44
C SER A 77 -0.72 -8.18 7.19
N TRP A 78 -0.37 -8.64 6.00
CA TRP A 78 -0.97 -8.14 4.75
C TRP A 78 -2.46 -8.44 4.67
N LEU A 79 -2.89 -9.66 5.02
CA LEU A 79 -4.30 -10.02 5.05
C LEU A 79 -5.08 -9.11 5.99
N LEU A 80 -4.55 -8.83 7.18
CA LEU A 80 -5.17 -7.92 8.13
C LEU A 80 -5.21 -6.47 7.63
N VAL A 81 -4.15 -5.99 6.99
CA VAL A 81 -4.12 -4.66 6.37
C VAL A 81 -5.19 -4.56 5.28
N VAL A 82 -5.22 -5.50 4.33
CA VAL A 82 -6.21 -5.52 3.23
C VAL A 82 -7.64 -5.62 3.77
N PHE A 83 -7.86 -6.47 4.79
CA PHE A 83 -9.14 -6.58 5.47
C PHE A 83 -9.58 -5.25 6.09
N PHE A 84 -8.66 -4.54 6.76
CA PHE A 84 -8.94 -3.23 7.31
C PHE A 84 -9.28 -2.20 6.21
N LEU A 85 -8.53 -2.17 5.10
CA LEU A 85 -8.86 -1.29 3.96
C LEU A 85 -10.26 -1.56 3.41
N ALA A 86 -10.62 -2.83 3.24
CA ALA A 86 -11.95 -3.22 2.76
C ALA A 86 -13.04 -2.70 3.71
N ILE A 87 -12.85 -2.85 5.02
CA ILE A 87 -13.78 -2.35 6.02
C ILE A 87 -13.85 -0.82 5.99
N VAL A 88 -12.71 -0.12 6.03
CA VAL A 88 -12.67 1.36 6.14
C VAL A 88 -13.25 2.03 4.91
N SER A 89 -12.98 1.50 3.72
CA SER A 89 -13.64 1.97 2.49
C SER A 89 -15.16 1.84 2.60
N GLY A 90 -15.64 0.82 3.33
CA GLY A 90 -17.01 0.53 3.74
C GLY A 90 -17.78 1.65 4.44
N PHE A 91 -17.10 2.50 5.22
CA PHE A 91 -17.73 3.45 6.15
C PHE A 91 -17.89 4.87 5.61
N THR A 92 -17.24 5.17 4.49
CA THR A 92 -17.43 6.45 3.82
C THR A 92 -18.79 6.42 3.11
N LEU A 93 -19.68 7.40 3.32
CA LEU A 93 -21.00 7.50 2.64
C LEU A 93 -20.91 7.59 1.09
N LEU A 94 -19.71 7.45 0.56
CA LEU A 94 -19.33 7.45 -0.84
C LEU A 94 -19.89 6.24 -1.58
N THR A 95 -20.21 6.41 -2.87
CA THR A 95 -20.55 5.30 -3.77
C THR A 95 -19.37 4.33 -3.91
N THR A 96 -19.61 3.10 -4.36
CA THR A 96 -18.54 2.12 -4.59
C THR A 96 -17.45 2.67 -5.52
N ALA A 97 -17.82 3.47 -6.52
CA ALA A 97 -16.86 4.04 -7.46
C ALA A 97 -16.08 5.22 -6.86
N GLU A 98 -16.71 6.07 -6.05
CA GLU A 98 -16.01 7.13 -5.29
C GLU A 98 -15.00 6.54 -4.29
N ARG A 99 -15.35 5.43 -3.63
CA ARG A 99 -14.45 4.71 -2.71
C ARG A 99 -13.20 4.21 -3.40
N ILE A 100 -13.37 3.58 -4.56
CA ILE A 100 -12.25 3.06 -5.37
C ILE A 100 -11.40 4.23 -5.86
N GLY A 101 -12.03 5.31 -6.35
CA GLY A 101 -11.34 6.52 -6.79
C GLY A 101 -10.49 7.17 -5.70
N LEU A 102 -11.06 7.37 -4.52
CA LEU A 102 -10.35 7.90 -3.36
C LEU A 102 -9.21 6.97 -2.95
N PHE A 103 -9.46 5.67 -2.86
CA PHE A 103 -8.44 4.67 -2.53
C PHE A 103 -7.26 4.72 -3.50
N CYS A 104 -7.51 4.67 -4.81
CA CYS A 104 -6.47 4.74 -5.83
C CYS A 104 -5.66 6.04 -5.74
N THR A 105 -6.33 7.16 -5.45
CA THR A 105 -5.71 8.46 -5.29
C THR A 105 -4.77 8.48 -4.07
N LEU A 106 -5.23 7.96 -2.93
CA LEU A 106 -4.40 7.87 -1.72
C LEU A 106 -3.20 6.96 -1.92
N VAL A 107 -3.38 5.81 -2.59
CA VAL A 107 -2.26 4.91 -2.93
C VAL A 107 -1.23 5.63 -3.80
N LEU A 108 -1.66 6.34 -4.84
CA LEU A 108 -0.75 7.08 -5.73
C LEU A 108 0.00 8.20 -5.02
N VAL A 109 -0.71 9.02 -4.24
CA VAL A 109 -0.09 10.11 -3.48
C VAL A 109 0.93 9.53 -2.50
N ALA A 110 0.55 8.49 -1.74
CA ALA A 110 1.46 7.83 -0.82
C ALA A 110 2.67 7.19 -1.53
N ALA A 111 2.45 6.57 -2.70
CA ALA A 111 3.51 6.01 -3.51
C ALA A 111 4.48 7.08 -4.04
N LEU A 112 3.97 8.25 -4.42
CA LEU A 112 4.79 9.39 -4.84
C LEU A 112 5.69 9.88 -3.70
N PHE A 113 5.17 9.97 -2.47
CA PHE A 113 5.97 10.30 -1.28
C PHE A 113 6.97 9.20 -0.90
N ALA A 114 6.62 7.93 -1.12
CA ALA A 114 7.52 6.80 -0.85
C ALA A 114 8.63 6.64 -1.91
N ALA A 115 8.42 7.13 -3.13
CA ALA A 115 9.34 7.01 -4.25
C ALA A 115 10.77 7.54 -3.95
N PRO A 116 10.98 8.76 -3.42
CA PRO A 116 12.32 9.23 -3.10
C PRO A 116 13.02 8.34 -2.07
N TRP A 117 12.28 7.84 -1.07
CA TRP A 117 12.84 6.94 -0.07
C TRP A 117 13.27 5.60 -0.70
N MET A 118 12.47 5.05 -1.61
CA MET A 118 12.80 3.81 -2.32
C MET A 118 13.93 3.99 -3.35
N ALA A 119 14.07 5.17 -3.93
CA ALA A 119 15.10 5.48 -4.92
C ALA A 119 16.47 5.73 -4.26
N LEU A 120 16.49 6.41 -3.12
CA LEU A 120 17.71 6.89 -2.47
C LEU A 120 18.24 5.94 -1.40
N ARG A 121 17.36 5.22 -0.69
CA ARG A 121 17.75 4.39 0.44
C ARG A 121 17.71 2.90 0.07
N PRO A 122 18.80 2.14 0.28
CA PRO A 122 18.78 0.69 0.14
C PRO A 122 17.77 0.09 1.14
N SER A 123 16.70 -0.50 0.62
CA SER A 123 15.63 -1.12 1.41
C SER A 123 15.51 -2.61 1.08
N ALA A 124 15.13 -3.40 2.08
CA ALA A 124 14.90 -4.83 1.91
C ALA A 124 13.76 -5.09 0.91
N LEU A 125 12.76 -4.21 0.84
CA LEU A 125 11.70 -4.27 -0.17
C LEU A 125 12.26 -4.10 -1.58
N ALA A 126 13.01 -3.03 -1.84
CA ALA A 126 13.61 -2.78 -3.16
C ALA A 126 14.52 -3.93 -3.59
N ALA A 127 15.31 -4.48 -2.67
CA ALA A 127 16.15 -5.64 -2.95
C ALA A 127 15.36 -6.91 -3.28
N ARG A 128 14.22 -7.16 -2.60
CA ARG A 128 13.33 -8.30 -2.90
C ARG A 128 12.66 -8.14 -4.26
N VAL A 129 12.13 -6.95 -4.53
CA VAL A 129 11.46 -6.62 -5.80
C VAL A 129 12.43 -6.70 -6.97
N ALA A 130 13.69 -6.29 -6.77
CA ALA A 130 14.73 -6.40 -7.80
C ALA A 130 15.12 -7.85 -8.16
N GLN A 131 14.75 -8.85 -7.35
CA GLN A 131 14.95 -10.28 -7.66
C GLN A 131 13.86 -10.83 -8.59
N TRP A 132 12.77 -10.09 -8.82
CA TRP A 132 11.71 -10.54 -9.71
C TRP A 132 12.14 -10.50 -11.18
N PRO A 133 11.55 -11.34 -12.05
CA PRO A 133 11.80 -11.27 -13.48
C PRO A 133 11.48 -9.87 -14.02
N THR A 134 12.43 -9.25 -14.72
CA THR A 134 12.34 -7.86 -15.22
C THR A 134 11.05 -7.59 -15.99
N ALA A 135 10.63 -8.54 -16.84
CA ALA A 135 9.42 -8.42 -17.65
C ALA A 135 8.15 -8.39 -16.78
N ALA A 136 8.02 -9.31 -15.82
CA ALA A 136 6.89 -9.37 -14.91
C ALA A 136 6.83 -8.14 -14.00
N LEU A 137 7.99 -7.67 -13.54
CA LEU A 137 8.12 -6.47 -12.71
C LEU A 137 7.67 -5.22 -13.46
N ALA A 138 8.18 -5.00 -14.68
CA ALA A 138 7.82 -3.86 -15.50
C ALA A 138 6.35 -3.89 -15.90
N ALA A 139 5.83 -5.05 -16.33
CA ALA A 139 4.42 -5.23 -16.67
C ALA A 139 3.52 -4.99 -15.46
N GLY A 140 3.86 -5.53 -14.29
CA GLY A 140 3.08 -5.33 -13.06
C GLY A 140 3.09 -3.87 -12.59
N ALA A 141 4.25 -3.21 -12.62
CA ALA A 141 4.36 -1.80 -12.25
C ALA A 141 3.55 -0.91 -13.19
N LEU A 142 3.59 -1.19 -14.50
CA LEU A 142 2.83 -0.48 -15.51
C LEU A 142 1.32 -0.74 -15.38
N ALA A 143 0.91 -2.00 -15.24
CA ALA A 143 -0.50 -2.36 -15.08
C ALA A 143 -1.11 -1.71 -13.82
N MET A 144 -0.41 -1.79 -12.69
CA MET A 144 -0.87 -1.18 -11.45
C MET A 144 -0.85 0.35 -11.54
N GLY A 145 0.18 0.95 -12.14
CA GLY A 145 0.24 2.39 -12.37
C GLY A 145 -0.90 2.89 -13.25
N VAL A 146 -1.16 2.23 -14.39
CA VAL A 146 -2.26 2.56 -15.31
C VAL A 146 -3.61 2.42 -14.63
N LEU A 147 -3.83 1.33 -13.88
CA LEU A 147 -5.08 1.11 -13.14
C LEU A 147 -5.31 2.24 -12.14
N LEU A 148 -4.32 2.53 -11.30
CA LEU A 148 -4.43 3.55 -10.27
C LEU A 148 -4.64 4.94 -10.87
N ILE A 149 -3.85 5.32 -11.88
CA ILE A 149 -3.97 6.62 -12.56
C ILE A 149 -5.32 6.72 -13.25
N GLY A 150 -5.75 5.68 -13.96
CA GLY A 150 -7.06 5.64 -14.62
C GLY A 150 -8.21 5.86 -13.64
N CYS A 151 -8.24 5.10 -12.53
CA CYS A 151 -9.25 5.27 -11.48
C CYS A 151 -9.22 6.66 -10.85
N THR A 152 -8.04 7.22 -10.57
CA THR A 152 -7.90 8.58 -10.04
C THR A 152 -8.36 9.64 -11.03
N VAL A 153 -8.01 9.52 -12.31
CA VAL A 153 -8.44 10.48 -13.35
C VAL A 153 -9.95 10.44 -13.52
N VAL A 154 -10.56 9.24 -13.59
CA VAL A 154 -12.01 9.09 -13.64
C VAL A 154 -12.66 9.73 -12.40
N TYR A 155 -12.13 9.46 -11.21
CA TYR A 155 -12.63 10.03 -9.97
C TYR A 155 -12.55 11.56 -9.91
N LEU A 156 -11.44 12.16 -10.37
CA LEU A 156 -11.23 13.60 -10.32
C LEU A 156 -11.99 14.37 -11.41
N LEU A 157 -12.19 13.76 -12.57
CA LEU A 157 -12.80 14.43 -13.73
C LEU A 157 -14.28 14.12 -13.91
N THR A 158 -14.78 13.02 -13.33
CA THR A 158 -16.20 12.66 -13.45
C THR A 158 -16.98 13.37 -12.34
N PRO A 159 -18.02 14.15 -12.67
CA PRO A 159 -18.88 14.75 -11.65
C PRO A 159 -19.50 13.66 -10.76
N SER A 160 -19.59 13.91 -9.46
CA SER A 160 -20.10 12.95 -8.45
C SER A 160 -21.52 12.43 -8.73
N ARG A 161 -22.32 13.12 -9.54
CA ARG A 161 -23.64 12.63 -10.01
C ARG A 161 -23.57 11.47 -11.03
N PHE A 162 -22.39 11.19 -11.58
CA PHE A 162 -22.16 10.15 -12.60
C PHE A 162 -21.21 9.05 -12.11
N ILE A 163 -20.83 9.08 -10.83
CA ILE A 163 -20.03 8.07 -10.11
C ILE A 163 -20.96 7.41 -9.07
#